data_AF-A0A1Y2THK5-F1
#
_entry.id   AF-A0A1Y2THK5-F1
#
_cell.length_a   1.000
_cell.length_b   1.000
_cell.length_c   1.000
_cell.angle_alpha   90.00
_cell.angle_beta   90.00
_cell.angle_gamma   90.00
#
_symmetry.space_group_name_H-M   'P 1'
#
loop_
_entity.id
_entity.type
_entity.pdbx_description
1 polymer ?
#
loop_
_entity_poly.entity_id
_entity_poly.type
_entity_poly.pdbx_seq_one_letter_code
_entity_poly.pdbx_strand_id
1 'polypeptide(L)'
;MSSQVPSDASDSDQGKPAPPAYNELDVGVQGGRHMIPQPGANSKIYFEDRREPNIVLYVSPDSKRLYTSQKWFSQFHFKCQNVIQLMREGLHWTTDNVAWEDGFIGDTSKTCHYYYTPELLQKIKNSGFCWTRHYFLQDIQHRPPRWMAHFQFHAATSHTLTGIRLEDISVENVFNALAMTDDANLIYLYGRHDPSGAFNAIYDDMPMDGWWPWPKADEES
;
A
#
# COMPACT_ATOMS: atom_id res chain seq x y z
N MET A 1 49.09 63.94 -16.16
CA MET A 1 49.55 62.62 -15.66
C MET A 1 48.32 61.81 -15.33
N SER A 2 48.03 60.84 -16.18
CA SER A 2 46.88 59.94 -16.09
C SER A 2 47.09 58.89 -14.99
N SER A 3 46.02 58.54 -14.28
CA SER A 3 45.82 57.19 -13.78
C SER A 3 44.33 56.91 -13.64
N GLN A 4 43.84 56.10 -14.56
CA GLN A 4 42.60 55.33 -14.47
C GLN A 4 42.86 54.07 -13.66
N VAL A 5 41.89 53.62 -12.85
CA VAL A 5 41.67 52.22 -12.47
C VAL A 5 40.14 52.03 -12.26
N PRO A 6 39.55 50.86 -12.61
CA PRO A 6 38.34 50.82 -13.41
C PRO A 6 37.07 50.31 -12.70
N SER A 7 35.96 50.54 -13.39
CA SER A 7 34.69 49.84 -13.35
C SER A 7 34.80 48.42 -13.91
N ASP A 8 34.23 47.42 -13.23
CA ASP A 8 33.30 46.42 -13.79
C ASP A 8 33.07 45.26 -12.82
N ALA A 9 31.78 45.01 -12.53
CA ALA A 9 31.28 43.70 -12.10
C ALA A 9 29.85 43.59 -12.65
N SER A 10 29.76 43.32 -13.94
CA SER A 10 28.55 42.86 -14.62
C SER A 10 28.37 41.37 -14.33
N ASP A 11 27.43 41.07 -13.44
CA ASP A 11 27.00 39.71 -13.13
C ASP A 11 26.25 39.18 -14.36
N SER A 12 26.87 38.23 -15.06
CA SER A 12 26.29 37.57 -16.22
C SER A 12 25.52 36.35 -15.75
N ASP A 13 24.19 36.52 -15.62
CA ASP A 13 23.22 35.46 -15.42
C ASP A 13 23.21 34.56 -16.67
N GLN A 14 24.14 33.61 -16.69
CA GLN A 14 24.21 32.59 -17.74
C GLN A 14 23.07 31.61 -17.54
N GLY A 15 22.20 31.60 -18.55
CA GLY A 15 20.93 30.88 -18.57
C GLY A 15 21.04 29.43 -18.14
N LYS A 16 20.30 29.11 -17.06
CA LYS A 16 19.83 27.74 -16.86
C LYS A 16 18.90 27.39 -18.03
N PRO A 17 19.11 26.26 -18.72
CA PRO A 17 18.16 25.81 -19.73
C PRO A 17 16.80 25.59 -19.08
N ALA A 18 15.75 26.11 -19.71
CA ALA A 18 14.39 25.84 -19.29
C ALA A 18 14.16 24.32 -19.28
N PRO A 19 13.47 23.76 -18.27
CA PRO A 19 13.09 22.36 -18.29
C PRO A 19 12.29 22.06 -19.56
N PRO A 20 12.46 20.88 -20.18
CA PRO A 20 11.78 20.55 -21.43
C PRO A 20 10.27 20.70 -21.25
N ALA A 21 9.63 21.37 -22.21
CA ALA A 21 8.19 21.50 -22.24
C ALA A 21 7.57 20.10 -22.43
N TYR A 22 6.80 19.65 -21.45
CA TYR A 22 5.99 18.43 -21.53
C TYR A 22 4.75 18.67 -22.40
N ASN A 23 4.95 19.02 -23.67
CA ASN A 23 3.86 19.05 -24.62
C ASN A 23 3.84 17.73 -25.39
N GLU A 24 2.70 17.06 -25.27
CA GLU A 24 2.18 16.04 -26.18
C GLU A 24 2.98 14.73 -26.20
N LEU A 25 2.76 13.93 -25.14
CA LEU A 25 2.72 12.48 -25.32
C LEU A 25 1.51 12.16 -26.21
N ASP A 26 1.74 12.17 -27.51
CA ASP A 26 0.88 11.58 -28.51
C ASP A 26 0.86 10.06 -28.25
N VAL A 27 -0.11 9.62 -27.43
CA VAL A 27 -0.31 8.20 -27.13
C VAL A 27 -0.96 7.57 -28.35
N GLY A 28 -0.13 7.20 -29.32
CA GLY A 28 -0.51 6.38 -30.46
C GLY A 28 -1.23 5.12 -29.98
N VAL A 29 -2.53 5.08 -30.21
CA VAL A 29 -3.38 3.91 -29.98
C VAL A 29 -3.03 2.87 -31.03
N GLN A 30 -2.08 1.99 -30.73
CA GLN A 30 -1.85 0.76 -31.50
C GLN A 30 -1.79 -0.45 -30.57
N GLY A 31 -2.80 -1.33 -30.70
CA GLY A 31 -2.75 -2.75 -30.35
C GLY A 31 -2.24 -3.10 -28.95
N GLY A 32 -2.95 -2.67 -27.91
CA GLY A 32 -2.51 -2.70 -26.51
C GLY A 32 -2.29 -4.10 -25.92
N ARG A 33 -1.06 -4.63 -26.06
CA ARG A 33 -0.45 -5.36 -24.95
C ARG A 33 -0.44 -4.41 -23.76
N HIS A 34 -1.22 -4.74 -22.74
CA HIS A 34 -1.37 -3.93 -21.55
C HIS A 34 0.00 -3.82 -20.87
N MET A 35 0.67 -2.69 -21.07
CA MET A 35 1.90 -2.39 -20.34
C MET A 35 1.51 -2.06 -18.91
N ILE A 36 1.55 -3.07 -18.05
CA ILE A 36 1.78 -2.83 -16.63
C ILE A 36 3.10 -2.04 -16.57
N PRO A 37 3.15 -0.87 -15.88
CA PRO A 37 4.41 -0.15 -15.68
C PRO A 37 5.48 -1.13 -15.23
N GLN A 38 6.68 -1.07 -15.81
CA GLN A 38 7.74 -1.99 -15.39
C GLN A 38 7.96 -1.82 -13.89
N PRO A 39 7.84 -2.90 -13.10
CA PRO A 39 8.02 -2.83 -11.66
C PRO A 39 9.41 -2.26 -11.34
N GLY A 40 9.48 -1.33 -10.38
CA GLY A 40 10.75 -1.01 -9.72
C GLY A 40 11.33 -2.23 -8.98
N ALA A 41 12.49 -2.05 -8.35
CA ALA A 41 13.24 -3.19 -7.78
C ALA A 41 12.46 -3.96 -6.70
N ASN A 42 11.71 -3.28 -5.84
CA ASN A 42 11.00 -3.91 -4.70
C ASN A 42 9.66 -4.54 -5.11
N SER A 43 8.93 -3.91 -6.00
CA SER A 43 7.72 -4.45 -6.62
C SER A 43 8.05 -5.71 -7.43
N LYS A 44 9.17 -5.72 -8.14
CA LYS A 44 9.71 -6.93 -8.78
C LYS A 44 9.96 -8.04 -7.75
N ILE A 45 10.68 -7.74 -6.66
CA ILE A 45 10.95 -8.72 -5.58
C ILE A 45 9.64 -9.29 -5.02
N TYR A 46 8.65 -8.43 -4.75
CA TYR A 46 7.36 -8.87 -4.22
C TYR A 46 6.65 -9.84 -5.17
N PHE A 47 6.62 -9.57 -6.48
CA PHE A 47 5.93 -10.43 -7.46
C PHE A 47 6.73 -11.66 -7.88
N GLU A 48 8.07 -11.63 -7.80
CA GLU A 48 8.92 -12.81 -8.05
C GLU A 48 8.88 -13.81 -6.90
N ASP A 49 8.60 -13.34 -5.68
CA ASP A 49 8.32 -14.20 -4.54
C ASP A 49 7.03 -15.01 -4.79
N ARG A 50 7.17 -16.32 -4.93
CA ARG A 50 6.06 -17.23 -5.25
C ARG A 50 5.14 -17.53 -4.09
N ARG A 51 5.43 -17.04 -2.87
CA ARG A 51 4.53 -17.21 -1.73
C ARG A 51 3.26 -16.40 -1.98
N GLU A 52 2.13 -16.98 -1.60
CA GLU A 52 0.88 -16.24 -1.51
C GLU A 52 0.91 -15.30 -0.30
N PRO A 53 0.20 -14.16 -0.31
CA PRO A 53 0.00 -13.36 0.88
C PRO A 53 -0.67 -14.21 1.97
N ASN A 54 -0.03 -14.29 3.12
CA ASN A 54 -0.52 -15.06 4.27
C ASN A 54 -0.99 -14.16 5.43
N ILE A 55 -0.97 -12.84 5.23
CA ILE A 55 -1.67 -11.87 6.07
C ILE A 55 -2.35 -10.85 5.15
N VAL A 56 -3.64 -10.62 5.38
CA VAL A 56 -4.42 -9.64 4.62
C VAL A 56 -5.16 -8.73 5.59
N LEU A 57 -4.94 -7.42 5.47
CA LEU A 57 -5.70 -6.40 6.19
C LEU A 57 -6.58 -5.62 5.21
N TYR A 58 -7.83 -5.40 5.58
CA TYR A 58 -8.76 -4.54 4.86
C TYR A 58 -8.99 -3.25 5.64
N VAL A 59 -8.77 -2.13 4.96
CA VAL A 59 -8.69 -0.81 5.58
C VAL A 59 -9.67 0.14 4.90
N SER A 60 -10.30 1.03 5.68
CA SER A 60 -11.21 2.05 5.17
C SER A 60 -11.13 3.33 6.02
N PRO A 61 -11.54 4.50 5.50
CA PRO A 61 -11.49 5.74 6.27
C PRO A 61 -12.21 5.64 7.62
N ASP A 62 -13.39 5.00 7.63
CA ASP A 62 -14.18 4.71 8.82
C ASP A 62 -14.49 3.22 8.87
N SER A 63 -13.74 2.48 9.68
CA SER A 63 -13.89 1.02 9.83
C SER A 63 -15.23 0.58 10.43
N LYS A 64 -16.04 1.51 10.95
CA LYS A 64 -17.40 1.24 11.46
C LYS A 64 -18.45 1.29 10.35
N ARG A 65 -18.10 1.69 9.13
CA ARG A 65 -19.01 1.79 7.99
C ARG A 65 -18.64 0.78 6.90
N LEU A 66 -19.65 0.33 6.15
CA LEU A 66 -19.40 -0.49 4.97
C LEU A 66 -18.54 0.27 3.95
N TYR A 67 -17.42 -0.34 3.55
CA TYR A 67 -16.43 0.25 2.65
C TYR A 67 -17.01 0.67 1.29
N THR A 68 -18.06 -0.02 0.82
CA THR A 68 -18.77 0.28 -0.45
C THR A 68 -19.44 1.66 -0.46
N SER A 69 -19.64 2.27 0.71
CA SER A 69 -20.23 3.61 0.88
C SER A 69 -19.20 4.71 1.16
N GLN A 70 -17.90 4.38 1.09
CA GLN A 70 -16.80 5.25 1.49
C GLN A 70 -15.99 5.74 0.29
N LYS A 71 -15.19 6.79 0.52
CA LYS A 71 -14.40 7.44 -0.54
C LYS A 71 -13.33 6.52 -1.12
N TRP A 72 -12.76 5.67 -0.27
CA TRP A 72 -11.78 4.67 -0.65
C TRP A 72 -11.89 3.47 0.28
N PHE A 73 -11.32 2.35 -0.15
CA PHE A 73 -10.96 1.23 0.73
C PHE A 73 -9.60 0.70 0.27
N SER A 74 -8.95 -0.10 1.11
CA SER A 74 -7.62 -0.59 0.82
C SER A 74 -7.44 -2.04 1.27
N GLN A 75 -6.50 -2.71 0.63
CA GLN A 75 -6.05 -4.05 0.95
C GLN A 75 -4.55 -4.06 1.13
N PHE A 76 -4.09 -4.54 2.29
CA PHE A 76 -2.69 -4.69 2.61
C PHE A 76 -2.34 -6.17 2.62
N HIS A 77 -1.56 -6.60 1.63
CA HIS A 77 -1.19 -8.00 1.45
C HIS A 77 0.26 -8.20 1.88
N PHE A 78 0.47 -8.95 2.97
CA PHE A 78 1.82 -9.27 3.43
C PHE A 78 2.17 -10.71 3.10
N LYS A 79 3.41 -10.91 2.66
CA LYS A 79 4.07 -12.21 2.57
C LYS A 79 5.06 -12.29 3.72
N CYS A 80 4.83 -13.21 4.64
CA CYS A 80 5.68 -13.44 5.80
C CYS A 80 6.19 -14.88 5.81
N GLN A 81 7.41 -15.12 6.28
CA GLN A 81 7.93 -16.49 6.39
C GLN A 81 7.51 -17.20 7.68
N ASN A 82 7.19 -16.43 8.73
CA ASN A 82 6.81 -16.98 10.02
C ASN A 82 5.72 -16.10 10.67
N VAL A 83 4.48 -16.32 10.24
CA VAL A 83 3.32 -15.56 10.71
C VAL A 83 3.14 -15.70 12.23
N ILE A 84 3.34 -16.90 12.79
CA ILE A 84 3.21 -17.16 14.23
C ILE A 84 4.18 -16.31 15.05
N GLN A 85 5.43 -16.19 14.58
CA GLN A 85 6.42 -15.33 15.22
C GLN A 85 6.03 -13.85 15.10
N LEU A 86 5.59 -13.41 13.92
CA LEU A 86 5.17 -12.03 13.67
C LEU A 86 3.90 -11.63 14.46
N MET A 87 2.99 -12.56 14.70
CA MET A 87 1.82 -12.36 15.58
C MET A 87 2.27 -12.06 17.02
N ARG A 88 3.26 -12.81 17.53
CA ARG A 88 3.80 -12.62 18.88
C ARG A 88 4.63 -11.35 19.03
N GLU A 89 5.43 -11.03 18.02
CA GLU A 89 6.37 -9.90 18.04
C GLU A 89 5.76 -8.59 17.57
N GLY A 90 4.54 -8.63 17.02
CA GLY A 90 3.84 -7.47 16.46
C GLY A 90 4.16 -7.22 14.99
N LEU A 91 3.13 -6.84 14.23
CA LEU A 91 3.27 -6.38 12.84
C LEU A 91 3.42 -4.86 12.86
N HIS A 92 4.65 -4.37 12.69
CA HIS A 92 4.93 -2.93 12.66
C HIS A 92 5.42 -2.49 11.29
N TRP A 93 4.87 -1.39 10.79
CA TRP A 93 5.38 -0.69 9.61
C TRP A 93 5.16 0.82 9.76
N THR A 94 6.02 1.60 9.11
CA THR A 94 5.94 3.04 8.95
C THR A 94 6.20 3.42 7.49
N THR A 95 6.15 4.71 7.18
CA THR A 95 6.52 5.23 5.86
C THR A 95 7.97 4.95 5.47
N ASP A 96 8.86 4.67 6.43
CA ASP A 96 10.25 4.32 6.15
C ASP A 96 10.39 2.94 5.50
N ASN A 97 9.38 2.07 5.65
CA ASN A 97 9.34 0.77 4.99
C ASN A 97 8.97 0.88 3.50
N VAL A 98 8.49 2.03 3.03
CA VAL A 98 7.90 2.21 1.70
C VAL A 98 8.98 2.43 0.64
N ALA A 99 8.93 1.62 -0.41
CA ALA A 99 9.69 1.85 -1.64
C ALA A 99 8.94 2.85 -2.54
N TRP A 100 9.12 4.15 -2.27
CA TRP A 100 8.34 5.21 -2.94
C TRP A 100 8.44 5.21 -4.47
N GLU A 101 9.62 4.91 -5.02
CA GLU A 101 9.89 4.88 -6.46
C GLU A 101 9.19 3.72 -7.20
N ASP A 102 8.63 2.75 -6.47
CA ASP A 102 7.93 1.60 -7.03
C ASP A 102 6.40 1.79 -7.07
N GLY A 103 5.90 2.87 -6.47
CA GLY A 103 4.48 3.15 -6.40
C GLY A 103 3.90 3.65 -7.72
N PHE A 104 2.65 3.28 -8.01
CA PHE A 104 1.95 3.75 -9.22
C PHE A 104 0.44 3.85 -9.00
N ILE A 105 -0.24 4.62 -9.88
CA ILE A 105 -1.70 4.68 -9.98
C ILE A 105 -2.11 4.08 -11.31
N GLY A 106 -3.16 3.24 -11.30
CA GLY A 106 -3.70 2.63 -12.50
C GLY A 106 -5.19 2.37 -12.43
N ASP A 107 -5.75 1.92 -13.54
CA ASP A 107 -7.14 1.47 -13.63
C ASP A 107 -7.32 0.16 -12.85
N THR A 108 -8.29 0.12 -11.94
CA THR A 108 -8.60 -1.05 -11.10
C THR A 108 -8.82 -2.30 -11.94
N SER A 109 -9.48 -2.18 -13.09
CA SER A 109 -9.76 -3.31 -13.99
C SER A 109 -8.51 -3.90 -14.63
N LYS A 110 -7.38 -3.20 -14.61
CA LYS A 110 -6.10 -3.62 -15.19
C LYS A 110 -5.08 -4.04 -14.14
N THR A 111 -5.20 -3.55 -12.91
CA THR A 111 -4.17 -3.75 -11.87
C THR A 111 -4.58 -4.75 -10.78
N CYS A 112 -5.87 -5.09 -10.66
CA CYS A 112 -6.40 -5.93 -9.57
C CYS A 112 -6.53 -7.42 -9.93
N HIS A 113 -5.63 -7.99 -10.73
CA HIS A 113 -5.79 -9.37 -11.20
C HIS A 113 -5.13 -10.44 -10.33
N TYR A 114 -4.24 -10.08 -9.41
CA TYR A 114 -3.37 -11.06 -8.76
C TYR A 114 -4.00 -11.80 -7.58
N TYR A 115 -4.88 -11.15 -6.82
CA TYR A 115 -5.33 -11.66 -5.51
C TYR A 115 -6.85 -11.60 -5.30
N TYR A 116 -7.60 -11.28 -6.35
CA TYR A 116 -9.04 -11.07 -6.25
C TYR A 116 -9.79 -12.28 -6.75
N THR A 117 -10.72 -12.77 -5.94
CA THR A 117 -11.75 -13.64 -6.48
C THR A 117 -12.62 -12.84 -7.47
N PRO A 118 -13.20 -13.48 -8.50
CA PRO A 118 -14.10 -12.81 -9.44
C PRO A 118 -15.22 -12.04 -8.73
N GLU A 119 -15.73 -12.56 -7.62
CA GLU A 119 -16.81 -11.95 -6.83
C GLU A 119 -16.36 -10.67 -6.14
N LEU A 120 -15.16 -10.65 -5.54
CA LEU A 120 -14.63 -9.45 -4.90
C LEU A 120 -14.36 -8.37 -5.95
N LEU A 121 -13.75 -8.75 -7.09
CA LEU A 121 -13.52 -7.82 -8.19
C LEU A 121 -14.84 -7.22 -8.70
N GLN A 122 -15.89 -8.04 -8.81
CA GLN A 122 -17.22 -7.56 -9.20
C GLN A 122 -17.82 -6.60 -8.16
N LYS A 123 -17.68 -6.89 -6.85
CA LYS A 123 -18.12 -6.00 -5.77
C LYS A 123 -17.41 -4.64 -5.82
N ILE A 124 -16.09 -4.63 -6.07
CA ILE A 124 -15.29 -3.41 -6.20
C ILE A 124 -15.78 -2.58 -7.39
N LYS A 125 -15.97 -3.22 -8.55
CA LYS A 125 -16.51 -2.57 -9.75
C LYS A 125 -17.91 -2.00 -9.52
N ASN A 126 -18.80 -2.77 -8.88
CA ASN A 126 -20.16 -2.33 -8.55
C ASN A 126 -20.18 -1.17 -7.54
N SER A 127 -19.12 -1.00 -6.76
CA SER A 127 -18.94 0.12 -5.82
C SER A 127 -18.38 1.38 -6.51
N GLY A 128 -18.14 1.34 -7.82
CA GLY A 128 -17.64 2.48 -8.59
C GLY A 128 -16.15 2.75 -8.42
N PHE A 129 -15.40 1.85 -7.78
CA PHE A 129 -13.95 2.00 -7.63
C PHE A 129 -13.24 1.58 -8.91
N CYS A 130 -12.84 2.57 -9.72
CA CYS A 130 -12.20 2.36 -11.01
C CYS A 130 -10.71 2.72 -11.03
N TRP A 131 -10.18 3.30 -9.95
CA TRP A 131 -8.76 3.61 -9.81
C TRP A 131 -8.14 2.87 -8.62
N THR A 132 -6.90 2.43 -8.79
CA THR A 132 -6.09 1.81 -7.73
C THR A 132 -4.73 2.50 -7.61
N ARG A 133 -4.26 2.76 -6.38
CA ARG A 133 -2.90 3.19 -6.06
C ARG A 133 -2.16 2.08 -5.34
N HIS A 134 -0.95 1.80 -5.79
CA HIS A 134 -0.12 0.70 -5.29
C HIS A 134 1.10 1.23 -4.55
N TYR A 135 1.41 0.60 -3.42
CA TYR A 135 2.65 0.80 -2.67
C TYR A 135 3.28 -0.54 -2.34
N PHE A 136 4.61 -0.56 -2.25
CA PHE A 136 5.39 -1.74 -1.92
C PHE A 136 6.25 -1.44 -0.69
N LEU A 137 6.23 -2.36 0.27
CA LEU A 137 6.91 -2.21 1.55
C LEU A 137 7.71 -3.46 1.89
N GLN A 138 8.73 -3.32 2.73
CA GLN A 138 9.46 -4.45 3.30
C GLN A 138 9.96 -4.16 4.71
N ASP A 139 10.20 -5.22 5.49
CA ASP A 139 10.89 -5.12 6.78
C ASP A 139 12.33 -4.66 6.56
N ILE A 140 12.65 -3.45 7.01
CA ILE A 140 14.00 -2.85 6.91
C ILE A 140 14.86 -3.14 8.14
N GLN A 141 14.27 -3.64 9.23
CA GLN A 141 14.97 -3.87 10.49
C GLN A 141 15.74 -5.21 10.48
N HIS A 142 15.35 -6.14 9.61
CA HIS A 142 15.91 -7.49 9.56
C HIS A 142 16.52 -7.81 8.19
N ARG A 143 17.58 -8.63 8.19
CA ARG A 143 18.16 -9.19 6.97
C ARG A 143 18.36 -10.71 7.14
N PRO A 144 17.62 -11.56 6.38
CA PRO A 144 16.62 -11.20 5.37
C PRO A 144 15.36 -10.53 5.97
N PRO A 145 14.58 -9.76 5.17
CA PRO A 145 13.31 -9.20 5.63
C PRO A 145 12.34 -10.28 6.11
N ARG A 146 11.71 -10.10 7.28
CA ARG A 146 10.72 -11.06 7.81
C ARG A 146 9.40 -11.04 7.05
N TRP A 147 9.07 -9.89 6.47
CA TRP A 147 7.88 -9.69 5.65
C TRP A 147 8.14 -8.68 4.54
N MET A 148 7.31 -8.78 3.50
CA MET A 148 7.15 -7.80 2.43
C MET A 148 5.67 -7.58 2.18
N ALA A 149 5.28 -6.40 1.71
CA ALA A 149 3.88 -6.04 1.57
C ALA A 149 3.56 -5.30 0.27
N HIS A 150 2.32 -5.48 -0.20
CA HIS A 150 1.72 -4.76 -1.30
C HIS A 150 0.42 -4.12 -0.82
N PHE A 151 0.37 -2.79 -0.80
CA PHE A 151 -0.81 -2.04 -0.40
C PHE A 151 -1.53 -1.53 -1.63
N GLN A 152 -2.84 -1.76 -1.69
CA GLN A 152 -3.69 -1.43 -2.83
C GLN A 152 -4.87 -0.58 -2.35
N PHE A 153 -4.85 0.71 -2.66
CA PHE A 153 -5.94 1.63 -2.34
C PHE A 153 -6.85 1.80 -3.55
N HIS A 154 -8.15 1.64 -3.38
CA HIS A 154 -9.14 1.79 -4.44
C HIS A 154 -10.03 2.99 -4.19
N ALA A 155 -10.36 3.72 -5.26
CA ALA A 155 -11.29 4.84 -5.20
C ALA A 155 -11.99 5.06 -6.54
N ALA A 156 -13.06 5.86 -6.52
CA ALA A 156 -13.80 6.23 -7.73
C ALA A 156 -13.04 7.25 -8.59
N THR A 157 -12.09 7.99 -8.00
CA THR A 157 -11.31 9.00 -8.72
C THR A 157 -9.83 8.91 -8.33
N SER A 158 -8.94 9.16 -9.30
CA SER A 158 -7.50 9.30 -9.05
C SER A 158 -7.19 10.43 -8.07
N HIS A 159 -7.96 11.53 -8.10
CA HIS A 159 -7.83 12.62 -7.15
C HIS A 159 -7.94 12.15 -5.69
N THR A 160 -8.92 11.29 -5.39
CA THR A 160 -9.08 10.70 -4.05
C THR A 160 -7.82 9.95 -3.65
N LEU A 161 -7.25 9.14 -4.54
CA LEU A 161 -6.03 8.36 -4.26
C LEU A 161 -4.79 9.23 -4.05
N THR A 162 -4.65 10.33 -4.77
CA THR A 162 -3.52 11.26 -4.61
C THR A 162 -3.57 12.03 -3.28
N GLY A 163 -4.78 12.19 -2.72
CA GLY A 163 -4.99 12.80 -1.41
C GLY A 163 -4.71 11.87 -0.23
N ILE A 164 -4.59 10.56 -0.45
CA ILE A 164 -4.26 9.60 0.61
C ILE A 164 -2.80 9.81 1.04
N ARG A 165 -2.62 9.92 2.36
CA ARG A 165 -1.34 9.94 3.07
C ARG A 165 -1.25 8.66 3.89
N LEU A 166 -0.12 7.96 3.81
CA LEU A 166 0.05 6.69 4.54
C LEU A 166 0.20 6.92 6.05
N GLU A 167 0.68 8.10 6.41
CA GLU A 167 0.84 8.61 7.77
C GLU A 167 -0.50 8.78 8.50
N ASP A 168 -1.58 9.03 7.75
CA ASP A 168 -2.93 9.19 8.28
C ASP A 168 -3.64 7.83 8.47
N ILE A 169 -3.02 6.73 8.06
CA ILE A 169 -3.59 5.39 8.19
C ILE A 169 -3.08 4.75 9.47
N SER A 170 -4.00 4.19 10.24
CA SER A 170 -3.75 3.54 11.51
C SER A 170 -4.44 2.17 11.59
N VAL A 171 -4.14 1.42 12.66
CA VAL A 171 -4.82 0.16 12.95
C VAL A 171 -6.34 0.34 13.13
N GLU A 172 -6.81 1.51 13.57
CA GLU A 172 -8.25 1.79 13.72
C GLU A 172 -9.00 1.82 12.39
N ASN A 173 -8.28 2.03 11.28
CA ASN A 173 -8.87 1.99 9.95
C ASN A 173 -9.13 0.55 9.47
N VAL A 174 -8.59 -0.48 10.15
CA VAL A 174 -8.78 -1.89 9.81
C VAL A 174 -10.19 -2.32 10.19
N PHE A 175 -10.95 -2.81 9.20
CA PHE A 175 -12.30 -3.36 9.43
C PHE A 175 -12.36 -4.89 9.28
N ASN A 176 -11.36 -5.49 8.65
CA ASN A 176 -11.22 -6.95 8.55
C ASN A 176 -9.72 -7.30 8.48
N ALA A 177 -9.32 -8.38 9.13
CA ALA A 177 -7.96 -8.90 9.08
C ALA A 177 -7.98 -10.42 9.14
N LEU A 178 -7.09 -11.06 8.39
CA LEU A 178 -6.91 -12.51 8.44
C LEU A 178 -5.44 -12.87 8.33
N ALA A 179 -5.07 -14.00 8.90
CA ALA A 179 -3.75 -14.60 8.72
C ALA A 179 -3.86 -16.12 8.55
N MET A 180 -2.99 -16.66 7.72
CA MET A 180 -2.96 -18.06 7.33
C MET A 180 -1.55 -18.65 7.51
N THR A 181 -1.46 -19.96 7.66
CA THR A 181 -0.19 -20.69 7.52
C THR A 181 0.19 -20.83 6.06
N ASP A 182 1.43 -21.27 5.78
CA ASP A 182 1.88 -21.57 4.41
C ASP A 182 1.04 -22.69 3.75
N ASP A 183 0.52 -23.62 4.55
CA ASP A 183 -0.43 -24.66 4.12
C ASP A 183 -1.88 -24.15 3.95
N ALA A 184 -2.09 -22.84 3.90
CA ALA A 184 -3.39 -22.18 3.75
C ALA A 184 -4.43 -22.47 4.87
N ASN A 185 -3.99 -22.84 6.07
CA ASN A 185 -4.87 -22.95 7.23
C ASN A 185 -5.10 -21.56 7.83
N LEU A 186 -6.37 -21.16 8.00
CA LEU A 186 -6.74 -19.90 8.66
C LEU A 186 -6.46 -19.98 10.16
N ILE A 187 -5.59 -19.11 10.67
CA ILE A 187 -5.14 -19.10 12.08
C ILE A 187 -5.54 -17.83 12.83
N TYR A 188 -5.95 -16.80 12.10
CA TYR A 188 -6.42 -15.55 12.66
C TYR A 188 -7.52 -14.98 11.78
N LEU A 189 -8.60 -14.50 12.43
CA LEU A 189 -9.67 -13.78 11.78
C LEU A 189 -10.15 -12.67 12.70
N TYR A 190 -10.35 -11.49 12.14
CA TYR A 190 -10.98 -10.37 12.80
C TYR A 190 -11.93 -9.68 11.83
N GLY A 191 -13.16 -9.44 12.25
CA GLY A 191 -14.12 -8.64 11.51
C GLY A 191 -14.76 -7.61 12.44
N ARG A 192 -14.58 -6.31 12.15
CA ARG A 192 -15.18 -5.24 12.97
C ARG A 192 -16.71 -5.27 12.98
N HIS A 193 -17.32 -5.78 11.90
CA HIS A 193 -18.77 -5.93 11.77
C HIS A 193 -19.30 -7.30 12.23
N ASP A 194 -18.42 -8.23 12.56
CA ASP A 194 -18.76 -9.55 13.11
C ASP A 194 -17.72 -9.94 14.17
N PRO A 195 -17.73 -9.26 15.33
CA PRO A 195 -16.76 -9.54 16.39
C PRO A 195 -16.93 -10.95 16.97
N SER A 196 -18.13 -11.55 16.86
CA SER A 196 -18.37 -12.94 17.29
C SER A 196 -17.64 -13.98 16.46
N GLY A 197 -17.29 -13.66 15.21
CA GLY A 197 -16.50 -14.52 14.34
C GLY A 197 -14.98 -14.34 14.49
N ALA A 198 -14.53 -13.40 15.33
CA ALA A 198 -13.09 -13.16 15.52
C ALA A 198 -12.44 -14.28 16.33
N PHE A 199 -11.24 -14.70 15.93
CA PHE A 199 -10.45 -15.70 16.65
C PHE A 199 -8.96 -15.59 16.35
N ASN A 200 -8.15 -16.11 17.28
CA ASN A 200 -6.72 -16.33 17.13
C ASN A 200 -6.42 -17.75 17.61
N ALA A 201 -6.16 -18.67 16.69
CA ALA A 201 -6.01 -20.09 16.97
C ALA A 201 -4.66 -20.46 17.61
N ILE A 202 -3.74 -19.50 17.75
CA ILE A 202 -2.37 -19.73 18.23
C ILE A 202 -2.19 -19.20 19.65
N TYR A 203 -2.70 -18.00 19.92
CA TYR A 203 -2.49 -17.31 21.19
C TYR A 203 -3.80 -16.96 21.92
N ASP A 204 -4.95 -17.46 21.46
CA ASP A 204 -6.27 -17.16 22.02
C ASP A 204 -6.47 -15.65 22.23
N ASP A 205 -6.77 -15.22 23.44
CA ASP A 205 -7.05 -13.83 23.79
C ASP A 205 -5.79 -13.00 24.12
N MET A 206 -4.58 -13.52 23.86
CA MET A 206 -3.34 -12.78 24.09
C MET A 206 -3.34 -11.46 23.29
N PRO A 207 -3.17 -10.30 23.95
CA PRO A 207 -3.04 -9.02 23.27
C PRO A 207 -1.91 -9.02 22.23
N MET A 208 -2.19 -8.49 21.04
CA MET A 208 -1.26 -8.40 19.93
C MET A 208 -0.87 -6.95 19.62
N ASP A 209 0.43 -6.73 19.45
CA ASP A 209 1.01 -5.42 19.20
C ASP A 209 1.00 -5.02 17.71
N GLY A 210 1.15 -3.73 17.43
CA GLY A 210 1.21 -3.19 16.09
C GLY A 210 -0.13 -3.25 15.35
N TRP A 211 -0.08 -3.63 14.07
CA TRP A 211 -1.19 -3.59 13.11
C TRP A 211 -2.18 -4.77 13.21
N TRP A 212 -2.06 -5.59 14.25
CA TRP A 212 -3.09 -6.58 14.60
C TRP A 212 -4.27 -5.87 15.30
N PRO A 213 -5.48 -5.79 14.71
CA PRO A 213 -6.58 -4.99 15.27
C PRO A 213 -7.22 -5.59 16.53
N TRP A 214 -6.98 -6.87 16.80
CA TRP A 214 -7.55 -7.63 17.93
C TRP A 214 -6.70 -8.90 18.18
N PRO A 215 -6.61 -9.45 19.39
CA PRO A 215 -6.99 -8.82 20.65
C PRO A 215 -6.07 -7.63 20.96
N LYS A 216 -6.60 -6.59 21.60
CA LYS A 216 -5.81 -5.46 22.11
C LYS A 216 -5.77 -5.54 23.62
N ALA A 217 -4.68 -5.03 24.22
CA ALA A 217 -4.64 -4.88 25.66
C ALA A 217 -5.73 -3.89 26.05
N ASP A 218 -6.42 -4.15 27.17
CA ASP A 218 -7.31 -3.15 27.75
C ASP A 218 -6.47 -1.89 27.97
N GLU A 219 -6.90 -0.78 27.38
CA GLU A 219 -6.35 0.52 27.73
C GLU A 219 -6.67 0.71 29.22
N GLU A 220 -5.66 0.69 30.09
CA GLU A 220 -5.85 1.06 31.50
C GLU A 220 -6.58 2.40 31.53
N SER A 221 -7.83 2.37 32.01
CA SER A 221 -8.76 3.50 31.98
C SER A 221 -8.59 4.41 33.19
#